data_AF-A0A101NFD7-F1
#
_entry.id   AF-A0A101NFD7-F1
#
_cell.length_a   1.000
_cell.length_b   1.000
_cell.length_c   1.000
_cell.angle_alpha   90.00
_cell.angle_beta   90.00
_cell.angle_gamma   90.00
#
_symmetry.space_group_name_H-M   'P 1'
#
loop_
_entity.id
_entity.type
_entity.pdbx_description
1 polymer ?
#
loop_
_entity_poly.entity_id
_entity_poly.type
_entity_poly.pdbx_seq_one_letter_code
_entity_poly.pdbx_strand_id
1 'polypeptide(L)'
;MPITPLRPVPPSDTPQLIVHTVSGLFITPNGHSHAAGEEVRLWRGALRTGNKQDMWEFLAADEEGLWRIKNGQDDLYLTVRDKHPKAVVCQDKWSESSRGQLWRMVQADPAQADVVIASALDERLVISPVESSHWGETTLEVDQVGPYSDQFWRWRSPRG
;
A
#
# COMPACT_ATOMS: atom_id res chain seq x y z
N MET A 1 6.33 -20.54 22.52
CA MET A 1 6.39 -19.09 22.76
C MET A 1 5.77 -18.39 21.55
N PRO A 2 4.81 -17.48 21.70
CA PRO A 2 4.30 -16.72 20.55
C PRO A 2 5.44 -15.86 19.99
N ILE A 3 5.72 -16.00 18.69
CA ILE A 3 6.69 -15.18 17.99
C ILE A 3 6.03 -13.82 17.79
N THR A 4 6.56 -12.77 18.41
CA THR A 4 6.14 -11.40 18.12
C THR A 4 6.46 -11.13 16.65
N PRO A 5 5.48 -10.81 15.79
CA PRO A 5 5.76 -10.54 14.38
C PRO A 5 6.72 -9.35 14.28
N LEU A 6 7.75 -9.50 13.45
CA LEU A 6 8.67 -8.41 13.16
C LEU A 6 7.91 -7.28 12.46
N ARG A 7 8.13 -6.05 12.94
CA ARG A 7 7.56 -4.84 12.38
C ARG A 7 8.67 -4.09 11.63
N PRO A 8 8.80 -4.31 10.32
CA PRO A 8 9.83 -3.64 9.55
C PRO A 8 9.54 -2.14 9.54
N VAL A 9 10.60 -1.34 9.67
CA VAL A 9 10.52 0.11 9.55
C VAL A 9 10.64 0.45 8.06
N PRO A 10 9.59 0.99 7.41
CA PRO A 10 9.69 1.44 6.04
C PRO A 10 10.69 2.62 5.92
N PRO A 11 11.29 2.84 4.73
CA PRO A 11 12.18 3.98 4.51
C PRO A 11 11.41 5.31 4.66
N SER A 12 11.78 6.15 5.62
CA SER A 12 11.10 7.41 5.92
C SER A 12 11.63 8.62 5.12
N ASP A 13 12.88 8.58 4.70
CA ASP A 13 13.59 9.79 4.25
C ASP A 13 13.57 9.98 2.73
N THR A 14 13.01 9.04 1.98
CA THR A 14 12.98 9.09 0.52
C THR A 14 11.73 8.41 0.00
N PRO A 15 10.97 9.04 -0.91
CA PRO A 15 9.84 8.41 -1.57
C PRO A 15 10.27 7.07 -2.21
N GLN A 16 9.44 6.05 -2.06
CA GLN A 16 9.68 4.70 -2.55
C GLN A 16 8.62 4.29 -3.56
N LEU A 17 8.96 3.37 -4.46
CA LEU A 17 7.96 2.56 -5.15
C LEU A 17 7.47 1.48 -4.18
N ILE A 18 6.17 1.23 -4.16
CA ILE A 18 5.58 0.06 -3.48
C ILE A 18 5.28 -0.99 -4.54
N VAL A 19 6.09 -2.04 -4.57
CA VAL A 19 6.15 -3.04 -5.64
C VAL A 19 5.50 -4.33 -5.18
N HIS A 20 4.52 -4.80 -5.95
CA HIS A 20 3.91 -6.10 -5.78
C HIS A 20 4.94 -7.20 -6.08
N THR A 21 5.13 -8.10 -5.13
CA THR A 21 6.23 -9.07 -5.15
C THR A 21 6.14 -10.04 -6.30
N VAL A 22 4.94 -10.54 -6.60
CA VAL A 22 4.74 -11.59 -7.62
C VAL A 22 4.78 -11.00 -9.03
N SER A 23 4.10 -9.87 -9.27
CA SER A 23 3.99 -9.32 -10.63
C SER A 23 5.10 -8.32 -10.98
N GLY A 24 5.80 -7.75 -9.98
CA GLY A 24 6.75 -6.67 -10.17
C GLY A 24 6.12 -5.32 -10.55
N LEU A 25 4.79 -5.25 -10.61
CA LEU A 25 4.04 -4.01 -10.82
C LEU A 25 4.05 -3.17 -9.54
N PHE A 26 3.75 -1.89 -9.63
CA PHE A 26 3.75 -0.99 -8.47
C PHE A 26 2.41 -0.29 -8.30
N ILE A 27 2.17 0.16 -7.06
CA ILE A 27 1.00 0.92 -6.64
C ILE A 27 1.04 2.33 -7.27
N THR A 28 -0.01 2.73 -7.97
CA THR A 28 -0.17 4.07 -8.58
C THR A 28 -1.63 4.52 -8.57
N PRO A 29 -1.93 5.83 -8.47
CA PRO A 29 -3.30 6.34 -8.57
C PRO A 29 -3.84 6.51 -10.01
N ASN A 30 -2.95 6.56 -11.01
CA ASN A 30 -3.23 6.70 -12.46
C ASN A 30 -4.58 7.33 -12.91
N GLY A 31 -4.97 8.50 -12.37
CA GLY A 31 -5.96 9.41 -12.94
C GLY A 31 -7.42 8.90 -12.97
N HIS A 32 -7.70 7.73 -12.40
CA HIS A 32 -9.05 7.16 -12.40
C HIS A 32 -9.85 7.71 -11.21
N SER A 33 -10.52 8.84 -11.44
CA SER A 33 -11.46 9.39 -10.47
C SER A 33 -12.72 8.51 -10.35
N HIS A 34 -13.01 8.04 -9.15
CA HIS A 34 -14.30 7.46 -8.78
C HIS A 34 -15.05 8.45 -7.87
N ALA A 35 -16.36 8.26 -7.68
CA ALA A 35 -17.15 9.05 -6.72
C ALA A 35 -16.61 9.00 -5.27
N ALA A 36 -15.68 8.08 -5.00
CA ALA A 36 -15.07 7.82 -3.71
C ALA A 36 -13.55 8.19 -3.63
N GLY A 37 -13.07 9.09 -4.51
CA GLY A 37 -11.65 9.45 -4.60
C GLY A 37 -10.96 8.79 -5.80
N GLU A 38 -9.68 9.09 -5.99
CA GLU A 38 -8.88 8.49 -7.06
C GLU A 38 -8.50 7.06 -6.67
N GLU A 39 -8.89 6.09 -7.50
CA GLU A 39 -8.62 4.68 -7.25
C GLU A 39 -7.13 4.37 -7.34
N VAL A 40 -6.65 3.52 -6.45
CA VAL A 40 -5.26 3.05 -6.50
C VAL A 40 -5.21 1.69 -7.17
N ARG A 41 -4.21 1.51 -8.03
CA ARG A 41 -4.07 0.36 -8.93
C ARG A 41 -2.65 -0.19 -8.92
N LEU A 42 -2.52 -1.46 -9.29
CA LEU A 42 -1.29 -1.99 -9.85
C LEU A 42 -1.18 -1.58 -11.32
N TRP A 43 -0.03 -1.08 -11.72
CA TRP A 43 0.22 -0.65 -13.09
C TRP A 43 1.54 -1.15 -13.64
N ARG A 44 1.53 -1.47 -14.94
CA ARG A 44 2.72 -1.76 -15.74
C ARG A 44 3.23 -0.49 -16.41
N GLY A 45 3.82 0.40 -15.62
CA GLY A 45 4.56 1.53 -16.15
C GLY A 45 5.99 1.16 -16.54
N ALA A 46 6.53 1.77 -17.60
CA ALA A 46 7.98 1.92 -17.66
C ALA A 46 8.39 2.68 -16.40
N LEU A 47 9.35 2.17 -15.63
CA LEU A 47 9.94 2.88 -14.49
C LEU A 47 10.57 4.17 -15.03
N ARG A 48 9.76 5.21 -15.18
CA ARG A 48 10.21 6.53 -15.55
C ARG A 48 10.78 7.11 -14.28
N THR A 49 12.10 7.08 -14.20
CA THR A 49 12.88 7.80 -13.20
C THR A 49 12.28 9.18 -12.97
N GLY A 50 11.84 9.44 -11.73
CA GLY A 50 11.38 10.76 -11.30
C GLY A 50 9.89 11.05 -11.45
N ASN A 51 9.04 10.10 -11.85
CA ASN A 51 7.60 10.33 -11.84
C ASN A 51 7.04 10.27 -10.41
N LYS A 52 6.82 11.44 -9.79
CA LYS A 52 6.43 11.54 -8.38
C LYS A 52 5.08 10.90 -8.05
N GLN A 53 4.17 10.79 -9.03
CA GLN A 53 2.84 10.18 -8.80
C GLN A 53 2.91 8.69 -8.45
N ASP A 54 4.00 8.01 -8.85
CA ASP A 54 4.20 6.57 -8.62
C ASP A 54 4.98 6.32 -7.31
N MET A 55 5.47 7.39 -6.68
CA MET A 55 6.30 7.35 -5.49
C MET A 55 5.46 7.57 -4.24
N TRP A 56 5.85 6.94 -3.14
CA TRP A 56 5.13 6.97 -1.88
C TRP A 56 6.07 7.26 -0.71
N GLU A 57 5.67 8.17 0.16
CA GLU A 57 6.37 8.55 1.39
C GLU A 57 5.70 7.89 2.59
N PHE A 58 6.51 7.27 3.46
CA PHE A 58 6.04 6.66 4.69
C PHE A 58 6.25 7.62 5.86
N LEU A 59 5.15 8.14 6.39
CA LEU A 59 5.13 9.08 7.51
C LEU A 59 4.68 8.35 8.78
N ALA A 60 5.50 8.34 9.82
CA ALA A 60 5.12 7.75 11.10
C ALA A 60 3.89 8.48 11.67
N ALA A 61 2.92 7.71 12.18
CA ALA A 61 1.80 8.25 12.94
C ALA A 61 2.15 8.31 14.44
N ASP A 62 1.33 9.02 15.22
CA ASP A 62 1.48 9.09 16.68
C ASP A 62 1.25 7.73 17.36
N GLU A 63 0.45 6.86 16.73
CA GLU A 63 0.19 5.49 17.18
C GLU A 63 1.35 4.56 16.76
N GLU A 64 1.98 3.92 17.75
CA GLU A 64 3.20 3.13 17.55
C GLU A 64 3.06 2.05 16.47
N GLY A 65 3.98 2.09 15.51
CA GLY A 65 4.05 1.11 14.41
C GLY A 65 2.96 1.29 13.34
N LEU A 66 2.22 2.40 13.37
CA LEU A 66 1.34 2.81 12.27
C LEU A 66 1.98 3.90 11.42
N TRP A 67 1.64 3.86 10.14
CA TRP A 67 2.20 4.72 9.11
C TRP A 67 1.08 5.30 8.25
N ARG A 68 1.26 6.54 7.84
CA ARG A 68 0.54 7.15 6.73
C ARG A 68 1.39 6.98 5.48
N ILE A 69 0.76 6.62 4.37
CA ILE A 69 1.43 6.40 3.09
C ILE A 69 0.97 7.50 2.15
N LYS A 70 1.80 8.54 1.98
CA LYS A 70 1.50 9.74 1.21
C LYS A 70 2.01 9.60 -0.21
N ASN A 71 1.29 10.10 -1.20
CA ASN A 71 1.77 10.17 -2.57
C ASN A 71 2.88 11.24 -2.73
N GLY A 72 3.89 10.95 -3.54
CA GLY A 72 5.03 11.86 -3.74
C GLY A 72 4.73 13.08 -4.61
N GLN A 73 3.65 13.05 -5.40
CA GLN A 73 3.22 14.19 -6.23
C GLN A 73 2.21 15.06 -5.51
N ASP A 74 1.18 14.43 -4.94
CA ASP A 74 0.01 15.09 -4.38
C ASP A 74 -0.05 14.91 -2.86
N ASP A 75 -0.67 15.84 -2.13
CA ASP A 75 -0.88 15.72 -0.68
C ASP A 75 -2.06 14.78 -0.33
N LEU A 76 -2.06 13.62 -0.98
CA LEU A 76 -3.05 12.57 -0.86
C LEU A 76 -2.44 11.32 -0.25
N TYR A 77 -3.27 10.58 0.47
CA TYR A 77 -2.87 9.46 1.31
C TYR A 77 -3.61 8.20 0.91
N LEU A 78 -2.89 7.09 0.91
CA LEU A 78 -3.47 5.77 0.72
C LEU A 78 -4.53 5.54 1.79
N THR A 79 -5.75 5.25 1.35
CA THR A 79 -6.94 5.23 2.19
C THR A 79 -7.80 4.01 1.85
N VAL A 80 -8.32 3.35 2.87
CA VAL A 80 -9.48 2.45 2.76
C VAL A 80 -10.61 3.00 3.62
N ARG A 81 -11.82 3.07 3.07
CA ARG A 81 -12.94 3.78 3.73
C ARG A 81 -13.82 2.89 4.59
N ASP A 82 -13.74 1.59 4.41
CA ASP A 82 -14.54 0.61 5.14
C ASP A 82 -13.68 -0.59 5.57
N LYS A 83 -14.09 -1.25 6.65
CA LYS A 83 -13.48 -2.46 7.21
C LYS A 83 -14.09 -3.74 6.63
N HIS A 84 -14.57 -3.68 5.39
CA HIS A 84 -15.15 -4.81 4.69
C HIS A 84 -14.10 -5.38 3.71
N PRO A 85 -13.94 -6.72 3.60
CA PRO A 85 -13.15 -7.31 2.53
C PRO A 85 -13.60 -6.80 1.17
N LYS A 86 -12.70 -6.63 0.21
CA LYS A 86 -12.96 -6.04 -1.11
C LYS A 86 -13.30 -4.54 -1.09
N ALA A 87 -13.10 -3.85 0.04
CA ALA A 87 -13.17 -2.40 0.03
C ALA A 87 -12.00 -1.84 -0.79
N VAL A 88 -12.32 -1.00 -1.77
CA VAL A 88 -11.34 -0.41 -2.69
C VAL A 88 -10.37 0.48 -1.92
N VAL A 89 -9.09 0.37 -2.26
CA VAL A 89 -8.04 1.28 -1.80
C VAL A 89 -7.99 2.48 -2.75
N CYS A 90 -8.10 3.67 -2.18
CA CYS A 90 -8.08 4.93 -2.92
C CYS A 90 -7.05 5.91 -2.33
N GLN A 91 -6.98 7.09 -2.93
CA GLN A 91 -6.31 8.24 -2.36
C GLN A 91 -7.31 9.25 -1.83
N ASP A 92 -7.02 9.82 -0.66
CA ASP A 92 -7.82 10.88 -0.05
C ASP A 92 -6.94 11.91 0.66
N LYS A 93 -7.47 13.10 0.90
CA LYS A 93 -6.78 14.15 1.65
C LYS A 93 -6.52 13.69 3.08
N TRP A 94 -5.44 14.17 3.67
CA TRP A 94 -5.14 13.92 5.07
C TRP A 94 -6.33 14.25 5.98
N SER A 95 -6.64 13.32 6.88
CA SER A 95 -7.59 13.52 7.96
C SER A 95 -7.06 12.89 9.24
N GLU A 96 -6.97 13.71 10.29
CA GLU A 96 -6.53 13.29 11.63
C GLU A 96 -7.41 12.16 12.18
N SER A 97 -8.72 12.23 11.96
CA SER A 97 -9.69 11.24 12.45
C SER A 97 -9.82 9.99 11.58
N SER A 98 -9.18 9.96 10.40
CA SER A 98 -9.31 8.85 9.47
C SER A 98 -8.34 7.71 9.81
N ARG A 99 -8.83 6.72 10.57
CA ARG A 99 -8.11 5.44 10.77
C ARG A 99 -7.89 4.66 9.48
N GLY A 100 -8.71 4.92 8.45
CA GLY A 100 -8.56 4.34 7.11
C GLY A 100 -7.29 4.76 6.37
N GLN A 101 -6.58 5.77 6.87
CA GLN A 101 -5.29 6.26 6.35
C GLN A 101 -4.09 5.74 7.13
N LEU A 102 -4.32 4.91 8.15
CA LEU A 102 -3.27 4.36 8.99
C LEU A 102 -3.05 2.89 8.61
N TRP A 103 -1.79 2.56 8.40
CA TRP A 103 -1.36 1.26 7.90
C TRP A 103 -0.25 0.67 8.77
N ARG A 104 -0.29 -0.64 8.97
CA ARG A 104 0.77 -1.38 9.64
C ARG A 104 1.55 -2.20 8.62
N MET A 105 2.87 -2.13 8.71
CA MET A 105 3.76 -3.01 7.96
C MET A 105 3.99 -4.28 8.78
N VAL A 106 3.62 -5.43 8.23
CA VAL A 106 3.78 -6.73 8.87
C VAL A 106 4.70 -7.59 8.02
N GLN A 107 5.83 -8.02 8.58
CA GLN A 107 6.70 -8.97 7.88
C GLN A 107 6.12 -10.37 8.01
N ALA A 108 5.77 -11.00 6.89
CA ALA A 108 5.18 -12.34 6.87
C ALA A 108 6.21 -13.42 7.23
N ASP A 109 7.45 -13.25 6.75
CA ASP A 109 8.59 -14.13 7.03
C ASP A 109 9.83 -13.27 7.33
N PRO A 110 10.44 -13.37 8.53
CA PRO A 110 11.70 -12.71 8.89
C PRO A 110 12.84 -12.92 7.88
N ALA A 111 12.85 -14.05 7.18
CA ALA A 111 13.87 -14.40 6.18
C ALA A 111 13.62 -13.73 4.82
N GLN A 112 12.46 -13.09 4.62
CA GLN A 112 12.09 -12.43 3.37
C GLN A 112 11.97 -10.92 3.59
N ALA A 113 12.27 -10.15 2.55
CA ALA A 113 12.08 -8.69 2.56
C ALA A 113 10.61 -8.29 2.32
N ASP A 114 9.71 -9.27 2.25
CA ASP A 114 8.32 -9.10 1.86
C ASP A 114 7.46 -8.71 3.04
N VAL A 115 6.60 -7.73 2.82
CA VAL A 115 5.65 -7.26 3.82
C VAL A 115 4.23 -7.38 3.34
N VAL A 116 3.33 -7.39 4.31
CA VAL A 116 1.91 -7.19 4.14
C VAL A 116 1.57 -5.80 4.69
N ILE A 117 0.72 -5.06 3.97
CA ILE A 117 0.27 -3.71 4.37
C ILE A 117 -1.13 -3.84 4.94
N ALA A 118 -1.24 -3.88 6.28
CA ALA A 118 -2.48 -4.13 7.01
C ALA A 118 -3.19 -2.83 7.40
N SER A 119 -4.52 -2.80 7.32
CA SER A 119 -5.32 -1.65 7.70
C SER A 119 -5.43 -1.50 9.22
N ALA A 120 -5.37 -0.26 9.73
CA ALA A 120 -5.65 0.02 11.14
C ALA A 120 -7.17 -0.01 11.48
N LEU A 121 -8.06 -0.13 10.49
CA LEU A 121 -9.49 -0.36 10.70
C LEU A 121 -9.76 -1.81 11.15
N ASP A 122 -9.02 -2.76 10.59
CA ASP A 122 -8.98 -4.17 10.98
C ASP A 122 -7.66 -4.77 10.46
N GLU A 123 -6.76 -5.18 11.36
CA GLU A 123 -5.42 -5.68 11.01
C GLU A 123 -5.45 -7.03 10.28
N ARG A 124 -6.63 -7.67 10.17
CA ARG A 124 -6.83 -8.86 9.34
C ARG A 124 -7.06 -8.50 7.88
N LEU A 125 -7.26 -7.23 7.54
CA LEU A 125 -7.48 -6.75 6.19
C LEU A 125 -6.21 -6.11 5.63
N VAL A 126 -5.78 -6.56 4.46
CA VAL A 126 -4.48 -6.23 3.87
C VAL A 126 -4.62 -5.87 2.41
N ILE A 127 -3.77 -4.97 1.93
CA ILE A 127 -3.81 -4.53 0.53
C ILE A 127 -3.51 -5.72 -0.38
N SER A 128 -4.41 -5.96 -1.33
CA SER A 128 -4.34 -7.02 -2.32
C SER A 128 -4.81 -6.52 -3.69
N PRO A 129 -4.24 -6.99 -4.81
CA PRO A 129 -4.85 -6.80 -6.11
C PRO A 129 -6.13 -7.63 -6.24
N VAL A 130 -7.14 -7.09 -6.94
CA VAL A 130 -8.36 -7.85 -7.29
C VAL A 130 -8.00 -9.06 -8.16
N GLU A 131 -8.30 -10.28 -7.69
CA GLU A 131 -7.90 -11.59 -8.27
C GLU A 131 -8.32 -11.83 -9.74
N SER A 132 -9.20 -11.02 -10.33
CA SER A 132 -9.80 -11.30 -11.64
C SER A 132 -9.31 -10.42 -12.81
N SER A 133 -8.34 -9.53 -12.60
CA SER A 133 -7.88 -8.64 -13.67
C SER A 133 -6.67 -9.20 -14.43
N HIS A 134 -6.90 -9.82 -15.58
CA HIS A 134 -5.83 -10.14 -16.54
C HIS A 134 -5.32 -8.91 -17.33
N TRP A 135 -5.76 -7.71 -16.96
CA TRP A 135 -5.43 -6.48 -17.65
C TRP A 135 -4.09 -5.91 -17.17
N GLY A 136 -3.47 -5.04 -17.98
CA GLY A 136 -2.25 -4.32 -17.59
C GLY A 136 -2.40 -3.41 -16.37
N GLU A 137 -3.62 -3.31 -15.84
CA GLU A 137 -4.00 -2.61 -14.61
C GLU A 137 -4.83 -3.51 -13.70
N THR A 138 -4.67 -3.37 -12.39
CA THR A 138 -5.53 -4.08 -11.43
C THR A 138 -5.87 -3.15 -10.28
N THR A 139 -7.15 -2.94 -10.00
CA THR A 139 -7.59 -2.18 -8.82
C THR A 139 -7.07 -2.84 -7.54
N LEU A 140 -6.68 -2.02 -6.57
CA LEU A 140 -6.33 -2.48 -5.24
C LEU A 140 -7.56 -2.48 -4.35
N GLU A 141 -7.69 -3.53 -3.57
CA GLU A 141 -8.67 -3.67 -2.50
C GLU A 141 -7.98 -4.10 -1.22
N VAL A 142 -8.71 -4.12 -0.11
CA VAL A 142 -8.28 -4.85 1.08
C VAL A 142 -8.93 -6.22 1.10
N ASP A 143 -8.19 -7.27 1.43
CA ASP A 143 -8.74 -8.61 1.60
C ASP A 143 -8.24 -9.25 2.89
N GLN A 144 -8.84 -10.38 3.30
CA GLN A 144 -8.39 -11.12 4.47
C GLN A 144 -6.94 -11.59 4.27
N VAL A 145 -6.10 -11.34 5.27
CA VAL A 145 -4.74 -11.86 5.29
C VAL A 145 -4.75 -13.37 5.18
N GLY A 146 -3.98 -13.88 4.22
CA GLY A 146 -3.91 -15.31 3.91
C GLY A 146 -2.49 -15.74 3.53
N PRO A 147 -2.30 -17.03 3.21
CA PRO A 147 -1.00 -17.56 2.76
C PRO A 147 -0.71 -17.20 1.29
N TYR A 148 -1.33 -16.16 0.75
CA TYR A 148 -1.31 -15.82 -0.66
C TYR A 148 -0.18 -14.83 -0.94
N SER A 149 0.65 -15.14 -1.94
CA SER A 149 1.83 -14.34 -2.28
C SER A 149 1.48 -13.03 -2.99
N ASP A 150 0.24 -12.87 -3.45
CA ASP A 150 -0.29 -11.65 -4.05
C ASP A 150 -0.55 -10.52 -3.03
N GLN A 151 -0.47 -10.83 -1.74
CA GLN A 151 -0.57 -9.84 -0.65
C GLN A 151 0.81 -9.28 -0.25
N PHE A 152 1.88 -9.69 -0.93
CA PHE A 152 3.26 -9.35 -0.56
C PHE A 152 3.81 -8.17 -1.35
N TRP A 153 4.41 -7.23 -0.61
CA TRP A 153 4.90 -5.96 -1.12
C TRP A 153 6.38 -5.75 -0.75
N ARG A 154 7.08 -5.00 -1.60
CA ARG A 154 8.45 -4.53 -1.38
C ARG A 154 8.55 -3.04 -1.66
N TRP A 155 9.33 -2.34 -0.86
CA TRP A 155 9.77 -0.98 -1.19
C TRP A 155 10.98 -1.03 -2.10
N ARG A 156 11.03 -0.14 -3.09
CA ARG A 156 12.22 0.06 -3.92
C ARG A 156 12.51 1.54 -4.09
N SER A 157 13.78 1.90 -3.87
CA SER A 157 14.28 3.22 -4.25
C SER A 157 14.15 3.41 -5.76
N PRO A 158 13.85 4.63 -6.22
CA PRO A 158 13.90 4.93 -7.65
C PRO A 158 15.35 4.71 -8.13
N ARG A 159 15.54 3.88 -9.15
CA ARG A 159 16.87 3.66 -9.74
C ARG A 159 17.21 4.86 -10.60
N GLY A 160 18.19 5.70 -10.21
CA GLY A 160 18.70 6.81 -11.03
C GLY A 160 19.36 6.35 -12.33
#